data_AF-K1T1Y3-F1
#
_entry.id   AF-K1T1Y3-F1
#
_cell.length_a   1.000
_cell.length_b   1.000
_cell.length_c   1.000
_cell.angle_alpha   90.00
_cell.angle_beta   90.00
_cell.angle_gamma   90.00
#
_symmetry.space_group_name_H-M   'P 1'
#
loop_
_entity.id
_entity.type
_entity.pdbx_description
1 polymer ?
#
loop_
_entity_poly.entity_id
_entity_poly.type
_entity_poly.pdbx_seq_one_letter_code
_entity_poly.pdbx_strand_id
1 'polypeptide(L)'
;MSPPRTPCFAAVAKKYCTEPLFIKTHPRDTTDYSKLFPTAVILPRTMPSEVLNFCLPFKFQRAVTVQSWVLRGFTAAEEKVFVGLEEAEKLVQG
;
A
#
# COMPACT_ATOMS: atom_id res chain seq x y z
N MET A 1 2.84 21.96 -6.66
CA MET A 1 1.98 21.02 -5.91
C MET A 1 1.91 19.75 -6.75
N SER A 2 2.46 18.62 -6.29
CA SER A 2 2.26 17.36 -7.02
C SER A 2 0.77 16.99 -7.01
N PRO A 3 0.20 16.49 -8.11
CA PRO A 3 -1.21 16.14 -8.17
C PRO A 3 -1.59 15.09 -7.11
N PRO A 4 -2.86 15.03 -6.69
CA PRO A 4 -3.31 14.04 -5.72
C PRO A 4 -3.12 12.63 -6.30
N ARG A 5 -2.26 11.81 -5.65
CA ARG A 5 -1.97 10.42 -6.05
C ARG A 5 -3.11 9.45 -5.72
N THR A 6 -4.21 9.96 -5.18
CA THR A 6 -5.38 9.21 -4.70
C THR A 6 -5.97 8.24 -5.72
N PRO A 7 -6.21 8.63 -6.99
CA PRO A 7 -6.75 7.70 -8.00
C PRO A 7 -5.78 6.56 -8.31
N CYS A 8 -4.46 6.83 -8.28
CA CYS A 8 -3.43 5.84 -8.54
C CYS A 8 -3.44 4.73 -7.48
N PHE A 9 -3.64 5.05 -6.20
CA PHE A 9 -3.67 4.05 -5.14
C PHE A 9 -4.87 3.11 -5.25
N ALA A 10 -6.05 3.63 -5.62
CA ALA A 10 -7.23 2.81 -5.88
C ALA A 10 -7.01 1.86 -7.07
N ALA A 11 -6.45 2.35 -8.17
CA ALA A 11 -6.16 1.55 -9.35
C ALA A 11 -5.12 0.44 -9.06
N VAL A 12 -4.05 0.78 -8.33
CA VAL A 12 -3.02 -0.17 -7.89
C VAL A 12 -3.62 -1.25 -6.99
N ALA A 13 -4.41 -0.87 -5.98
CA ALA A 13 -5.05 -1.83 -5.09
C ALA A 13 -6.02 -2.75 -5.86
N LYS A 14 -6.83 -2.19 -6.78
CA LYS A 14 -7.74 -2.99 -7.63
C LYS A 14 -7.02 -4.00 -8.50
N LYS A 15 -5.86 -3.66 -9.04
CA LYS A 15 -5.08 -4.54 -9.92
C LYS A 15 -4.33 -5.63 -9.15
N TYR A 16 -3.73 -5.27 -8.03
CA TYR A 16 -2.73 -6.12 -7.37
C TYR A 16 -3.20 -6.71 -6.04
N CYS A 17 -4.23 -6.18 -5.39
CA CYS A 17 -4.63 -6.62 -4.07
C CYS A 17 -5.98 -7.36 -4.08
N THR A 18 -6.18 -8.17 -3.06
CA THR A 18 -7.43 -8.86 -2.74
C THR A 18 -7.79 -8.59 -1.28
N GLU A 19 -9.04 -8.89 -0.89
CA GLU A 19 -9.47 -8.80 0.50
C GLU A 19 -9.01 -10.04 1.31
N PRO A 20 -8.71 -9.90 2.61
CA PRO A 20 -8.73 -8.66 3.39
C PRO A 20 -7.55 -7.70 3.07
N LEU A 21 -7.85 -6.42 2.85
CA LEU A 21 -6.87 -5.39 2.50
C LEU A 21 -6.36 -4.64 3.73
N PHE A 22 -5.03 -4.51 3.84
CA PHE A 22 -4.37 -3.70 4.86
C PHE A 22 -3.60 -2.56 4.21
N ILE A 23 -3.75 -1.34 4.75
CA ILE A 23 -3.11 -0.15 4.20
C ILE A 23 -2.23 0.49 5.26
N LYS A 24 -0.93 0.57 4.98
CA LYS A 24 0.02 1.36 5.76
C LYS A 24 0.45 2.57 4.94
N THR A 25 0.19 3.75 5.46
CA THR A 25 0.52 5.01 4.78
C THR A 25 1.86 5.58 5.23
N HIS A 26 2.42 6.49 4.43
CA HIS A 26 3.61 7.23 4.83
C HIS A 26 3.24 8.26 5.92
N PRO A 27 4.10 8.53 6.94
CA PRO A 27 3.78 9.46 8.02
C PRO A 27 3.47 10.90 7.59
N ARG A 28 3.79 11.29 6.35
CA ARG A 28 3.49 12.62 5.76
C ARG A 28 2.31 12.60 4.79
N ASP A 29 1.75 11.43 4.50
CA ASP A 29 0.54 11.33 3.68
C ASP A 29 -0.67 11.81 4.51
N THR A 30 -1.47 12.70 3.92
CA THR A 30 -2.67 13.29 4.56
C THR A 30 -3.96 12.77 3.94
N THR A 31 -3.88 11.85 2.99
CA THR A 31 -5.03 11.23 2.33
C THR A 31 -5.83 10.39 3.32
N ASP A 32 -7.15 10.52 3.30
CA ASP A 32 -8.05 9.68 4.11
C ASP A 32 -8.40 8.39 3.36
N TYR A 33 -7.63 7.34 3.62
CA TYR A 33 -7.80 6.03 2.97
C TYR A 33 -9.05 5.28 3.43
N SER A 34 -9.64 5.63 4.58
CA SER A 34 -10.88 5.00 5.04
C SER A 34 -12.06 5.32 4.10
N LYS A 35 -12.06 6.50 3.48
CA LYS A 35 -13.07 6.89 2.49
C LYS A 35 -12.88 6.21 1.13
N LEU A 36 -11.64 5.85 0.81
CA LEU A 36 -11.29 5.22 -0.47
C LEU A 36 -11.46 3.71 -0.41
N PHE A 37 -11.20 3.12 0.75
CA PHE A 37 -11.21 1.69 1.00
C PHE A 37 -11.99 1.40 2.29
N PRO A 38 -13.34 1.43 2.24
CA PRO A 38 -14.17 1.33 3.44
C PRO A 38 -14.06 -0.03 4.16
N THR A 39 -13.61 -1.07 3.45
CA THR A 39 -13.40 -2.42 3.99
C THR A 39 -11.97 -2.66 4.49
N ALA A 40 -11.03 -1.77 4.16
CA ALA A 40 -9.62 -1.99 4.46
C ALA A 40 -9.29 -1.67 5.93
N VAL A 41 -8.37 -2.45 6.49
CA VAL A 41 -7.75 -2.16 7.77
C VAL A 41 -6.66 -1.11 7.57
N ILE A 42 -6.90 0.12 8.05
CA ILE A 42 -5.92 1.20 7.99
C ILE A 42 -4.99 1.10 9.20
N LEU A 43 -3.72 0.80 8.95
CA LEU A 43 -2.70 0.67 9.99
C LEU A 43 -2.23 2.05 10.50
N PRO A 44 -1.87 2.19 11.78
CA PRO A 44 -1.40 3.46 12.33
C PRO A 44 -0.21 4.02 11.53
N ARG A 45 -0.33 5.27 11.06
CA ARG A 45 0.69 5.96 10.26
C ARG A 45 2.06 6.08 10.94
N THR A 46 2.08 6.08 12.27
CA THR A 46 3.29 6.20 13.10
C THR A 46 4.01 4.87 13.27
N MET A 47 3.38 3.75 12.92
CA MET A 47 3.99 2.43 13.00
C MET A 47 5.02 2.23 11.87
N PRO A 48 6.28 1.91 12.20
CA PRO A 48 7.26 1.49 11.20
C PRO A 48 6.80 0.22 10.49
N SER A 49 7.05 0.12 9.18
CA SER A 49 6.62 -1.05 8.40
C SER A 49 7.37 -2.32 8.83
N GLU A 50 8.58 -2.15 9.33
CA GLU A 50 9.47 -3.20 9.83
C GLU A 50 8.90 -3.90 11.07
N VAL A 51 8.07 -3.22 11.87
CA VAL A 51 7.42 -3.82 13.04
C VAL A 51 6.44 -4.94 12.63
N LEU A 52 5.81 -4.81 11.46
CA LEU A 52 4.90 -5.84 10.93
C LEU A 52 5.61 -7.16 10.63
N ASN A 53 6.93 -7.16 10.43
CA ASN A 53 7.72 -8.38 10.28
C ASN A 53 7.71 -9.27 11.53
N PHE A 54 7.43 -8.69 12.71
CA PHE A 54 7.52 -9.37 14.00
C PHE A 54 6.17 -9.51 14.69
N CYS A 55 5.27 -8.53 14.51
CA CYS A 55 4.06 -8.43 15.32
C CYS A 55 2.85 -9.17 14.74
N LEU A 56 2.90 -9.65 13.49
CA LEU A 56 1.78 -10.35 12.87
C LEU A 56 1.93 -11.87 13.04
N PRO A 57 0.88 -12.59 13.49
CA PRO A 57 0.90 -14.04 13.57
C PRO A 57 0.72 -14.71 12.18
N PHE A 58 0.73 -13.93 11.11
CA PHE A 58 0.53 -14.37 9.73
C PHE A 58 1.43 -13.56 8.78
N LYS A 59 1.55 -14.07 7.55
CA LYS A 59 2.16 -13.34 6.43
C LYS A 59 1.09 -12.92 5.43
N PHE A 60 1.26 -11.75 4.85
CA PHE A 60 0.46 -11.32 3.71
C PHE A 60 0.79 -12.18 2.50
N GLN A 61 -0.23 -12.53 1.70
CA GLN A 61 0.01 -13.17 0.42
C GLN A 61 0.83 -12.26 -0.50
N ARG A 62 0.53 -10.96 -0.49
CA ARG A 62 1.21 -9.96 -1.32
C ARG A 62 1.30 -8.63 -0.59
N ALA A 63 2.46 -7.99 -0.69
CA ALA A 63 2.65 -6.59 -0.33
C ALA A 63 2.94 -5.78 -1.61
N VAL A 64 2.27 -4.64 -1.75
CA VAL A 64 2.39 -3.75 -2.91
C VAL A 64 2.82 -2.37 -2.44
N THR A 65 3.79 -1.77 -3.13
CA THR A 65 4.22 -0.40 -2.86
C THR A 65 4.34 0.40 -4.13
N VAL A 66 4.00 1.70 -4.07
CA VAL A 66 4.17 2.65 -5.17
C VAL A 66 5.39 3.52 -4.88
N GLN A 67 6.36 3.52 -5.80
CA GLN A 67 7.54 4.39 -5.79
C GLN A 67 8.27 4.44 -4.42
N SER A 68 8.51 3.28 -3.81
CA SER A 68 9.15 3.19 -2.49
C SER A 68 9.96 1.91 -2.35
N TRP A 69 10.97 1.98 -1.47
CA TRP A 69 11.89 0.88 -1.16
C TRP A 69 11.48 0.06 0.06
N VAL A 70 10.37 0.41 0.71
CA VAL A 70 9.96 -0.17 2.01
C VAL A 70 9.84 -1.69 2.00
N LEU A 71 9.48 -2.29 0.85
CA LEU A 71 9.32 -3.74 0.74
C LEU A 71 10.64 -4.52 0.67
N ARG A 72 11.80 -3.88 0.45
CA ARG A 72 13.08 -4.60 0.39
C ARG A 72 13.37 -5.36 1.67
N GLY A 73 13.16 -4.74 2.83
CA GLY A 73 13.32 -5.36 4.16
C GLY A 73 12.05 -6.00 4.73
N PHE A 74 10.95 -6.02 3.99
CA PHE A 74 9.68 -6.55 4.48
C PHE A 74 9.64 -8.07 4.38
N THR A 75 9.51 -8.81 5.47
CA THR A 75 9.50 -10.28 5.46
C THR A 75 8.13 -10.88 5.79
N ALA A 76 7.17 -10.05 6.21
CA ALA A 76 5.80 -10.45 6.46
C ALA A 76 4.94 -10.59 5.19
N ALA A 77 5.54 -10.82 4.00
CA ALA A 77 4.79 -11.13 2.79
C ALA A 77 5.47 -12.21 1.94
N GLU A 78 4.67 -13.04 1.28
CA GLU A 78 5.14 -14.06 0.33
C GLU A 78 5.55 -13.42 -1.01
N GLU A 79 4.72 -12.51 -1.53
CA GLU A 79 5.00 -11.77 -2.77
C GLU A 79 5.21 -10.27 -2.50
N LYS A 80 6.16 -9.66 -3.22
CA LYS A 80 6.44 -8.22 -3.15
C LYS A 80 6.34 -7.59 -4.53
N VAL A 81 5.45 -6.62 -4.69
CA VAL A 81 5.25 -5.90 -5.94
C VAL A 81 5.72 -4.45 -5.77
N PHE A 82 6.67 -4.04 -6.61
CA PHE A 82 7.17 -2.68 -6.69
C PHE A 82 6.58 -2.00 -7.92
N VAL A 83 5.64 -1.08 -7.70
CA VAL A 83 4.99 -0.34 -8.78
C VAL A 83 5.68 1.01 -8.94
N GLY A 84 6.12 1.32 -10.16
CA GLY A 84 6.65 2.65 -10.49
C GLY A 84 5.56 3.72 -10.49
N LEU A 85 5.92 4.99 -10.36
CA LEU A 85 4.91 6.08 -10.41
C LEU A 85 4.22 6.13 -11.78
N GLU A 86 5.00 6.08 -12.87
CA GLU A 86 4.46 6.10 -14.24
C GLU A 86 3.54 4.90 -14.51
N GLU A 87 3.88 3.73 -13.98
CA GLU A 87 3.03 2.54 -14.09
C GLU A 87 1.70 2.75 -13.34
N ALA A 88 1.76 3.26 -12.10
CA ALA A 88 0.57 3.54 -11.31
C ALA A 88 -0.34 4.57 -11.98
N GLU A 89 0.24 5.59 -12.63
CA GLU A 89 -0.51 6.61 -13.39
C GLU A 89 -1.22 6.01 -14.61
N LYS A 90 -0.57 5.09 -15.34
CA LYS A 90 -1.19 4.37 -16.47
C LYS A 90 -2.40 3.54 -16.06
N LEU A 91 -2.42 3.00 -14.84
CA LEU A 91 -3.54 2.22 -14.32
C LEU A 91 -4.82 3.04 -14.07
N VAL A 92 -4.71 4.36 -14.01
CA VAL A 92 -5.88 5.25 -13.85
C VAL A 92 -6.58 5.49 -15.20
N GLN A 93 -5.86 5.31 -16.31
CA GLN A 93 -6.34 5.63 -17.67
C GLN A 93 -6.96 4.44 -18.41
N GLY A 94 -6.91 3.24 -17.84
CA GLY A 94 -7.49 2.01 -18.40
C GLY A 94 -8.60 1.45 -17.54
#